data_AF-A0A2G7G0X6-F1
#
_entry.id   AF-A0A2G7G0X6-F1
#
_cell.length_a   1.000
_cell.length_b   1.000
_cell.length_c   1.000
_cell.angle_alpha   90.00
_cell.angle_beta   90.00
_cell.angle_gamma   90.00
#
_symmetry.space_group_name_H-M   'P 1'
#
loop_
_entity.id
_entity.type
_entity.pdbx_description
1 polymer ?
#
loop_
_entity_poly.entity_id
_entity_poly.type
_entity_poly.pdbx_seq_one_letter_code
_entity_poly.pdbx_strand_id
1 'polypeptide(L)'
;MPQLIHLPGELLARAISHVDRSALKQLRQTCRTLSQFASRELFRAVRLFPDEESYERVRNISNNAVLRRVVRKIYINTCDKDSEWGDPDCTLTEPFKDAIMQLKHCPNVQSAVLRFDKNCCVDDDGVPMWRSEWPQPPTYREEVLRVFFSWLTSLDVPIKELGIRNLQGRNIKDAEVRAMMAKVLCSLQSLRLNIATEHHEASPEEDLEFPEPHEFFAEMPSSWLKPTMASLEHLTLYCDNYWGFFPKVDLGGIHFPRLKTLALGNFGFVQDSQVEWIISHGATLTELYLDDCTILYDVGITNENIERCSFEKTQMEVRIRKDCPQLSQHCRSYEKRWHDLFDAFRTGLTFLRHFRMGTTCWSEGMPFEKEIKINIGLMNDRYMACYDGYGPSPYITCHHTYQDYEKAPPECDEEDRNALRLLLKSLSQGAPDSWSVGYREVEDLLDTDYR
;
A
#
# COMPACT_ATOMS: atom_id res chain seq x y z
N MET A 1 37.73 13.61 20.84
CA MET A 1 37.02 13.66 19.54
C MET A 1 37.88 13.63 18.25
N PRO A 2 39.23 13.47 18.20
CA PRO A 2 39.94 13.42 16.92
C PRO A 2 39.66 12.18 16.06
N GLN A 3 39.24 11.07 16.67
CA GLN A 3 39.22 9.76 16.00
C GLN A 3 38.15 9.61 14.91
N LEU A 4 37.05 10.37 14.96
CA LEU A 4 35.93 10.19 14.02
C LEU A 4 36.28 10.64 12.59
N ILE A 5 37.02 11.75 12.45
CA ILE A 5 37.41 12.31 11.14
C ILE A 5 38.56 11.53 10.47
N HIS A 6 39.18 10.59 11.18
CA HIS A 6 40.19 9.69 10.64
C HIS A 6 39.62 8.40 10.03
N LEU A 7 38.31 8.16 10.20
CA LEU A 7 37.64 7.05 9.52
C LEU A 7 37.66 7.29 7.99
N PRO A 8 37.78 6.22 7.18
CA PRO A 8 37.56 6.30 5.74
C PRO A 8 36.22 6.97 5.42
N GLY A 9 36.19 7.79 4.36
CA GLY A 9 35.00 8.56 3.97
C GLY A 9 33.74 7.71 3.77
N GLU A 10 33.91 6.46 3.34
CA GLU A 10 32.81 5.49 3.19
C GLU A 10 32.18 5.09 4.51
N LEU A 11 33.00 4.86 5.55
CA LEU A 11 32.51 4.52 6.89
C LEU A 11 31.84 5.73 7.55
N LEU A 12 32.38 6.93 7.33
CA LEU A 12 31.76 8.18 7.75
C LEU A 12 30.40 8.40 7.08
N ALA A 13 30.33 8.23 5.76
CA ALA A 13 29.06 8.36 5.03
C ALA A 13 28.01 7.36 5.53
N ARG A 14 28.41 6.11 5.75
CA ARG A 14 27.53 5.07 6.29
C ARG A 14 27.05 5.40 7.69
N ALA A 15 27.93 5.79 8.60
CA ALA A 15 27.55 6.20 9.95
C ALA A 15 26.55 7.37 9.92
N ILE A 16 26.84 8.40 9.11
CA ILE A 16 26.00 9.60 8.97
C ILE A 16 24.63 9.26 8.37
N SER A 17 24.52 8.27 7.48
CA SER A 17 23.24 7.86 6.89
C SER A 17 22.24 7.24 7.88
N HIS A 18 22.68 6.85 9.08
CA HIS A 18 21.83 6.30 10.14
C HIS A 18 21.40 7.35 11.18
N VAL A 19 21.86 8.60 11.03
CA VAL A 19 21.58 9.67 11.98
C VAL A 19 20.29 10.40 11.58
N ASP A 20 19.51 10.85 12.57
CA ASP A 20 18.27 11.59 12.31
C ASP A 20 18.55 12.98 11.69
N ARG A 21 17.48 13.59 11.16
CA ARG A 21 17.56 14.89 10.48
C ARG A 21 18.01 16.03 11.39
N SER A 22 17.68 16.01 12.68
CA SER A 22 18.09 17.03 13.64
C SER A 22 19.59 16.96 13.88
N ALA A 23 20.11 15.77 14.13
CA ALA A 23 21.52 15.54 14.31
C ALA A 23 22.31 15.75 13.01
N LEU A 24 21.76 15.49 11.82
CA LEU A 24 22.38 15.91 10.53
C LEU A 24 22.57 17.43 10.44
N LYS A 25 21.58 18.23 10.88
CA LYS A 25 21.71 19.70 10.91
C LYS A 25 22.83 20.14 11.85
N GLN A 26 22.96 19.51 13.02
CA GLN A 26 24.02 19.80 13.99
C GLN A 26 25.39 19.37 13.46
N LEU A 27 25.52 18.13 12.96
CA LEU A 27 26.74 17.60 12.35
C LEU A 27 27.25 18.52 11.23
N ARG A 28 26.34 19.09 10.44
CA ARG A 28 26.69 20.02 9.36
C ARG A 28 27.43 21.27 9.84
N GLN A 29 27.23 21.68 11.10
CA GLN A 29 27.84 22.88 11.69
C GLN A 29 29.16 22.59 12.41
N THR A 30 29.55 21.33 12.58
CA THR A 30 30.72 20.95 13.40
C THR A 30 32.06 21.22 12.70
N CYS A 31 32.26 20.70 11.49
CA CYS A 31 33.48 20.91 10.71
C CYS A 31 33.21 20.76 9.20
N ARG A 32 34.14 21.23 8.35
CA ARG A 32 33.96 21.21 6.88
C ARG A 32 33.71 19.80 6.33
N THR A 33 34.43 18.80 6.82
CA THR A 33 34.29 17.40 6.38
C THR A 33 32.91 16.85 6.71
N LEU A 34 32.48 16.94 7.97
CA LEU A 34 31.15 16.50 8.39
C LEU A 34 30.05 17.33 7.73
N SER A 35 30.30 18.61 7.45
CA SER A 35 29.40 19.46 6.67
C SER A 35 29.12 18.91 5.28
N GLN A 36 30.13 18.41 4.57
CA GLN A 36 29.95 17.84 3.24
C GLN A 36 29.10 16.56 3.28
N PHE A 37 29.42 15.62 4.16
CA PHE A 37 28.67 14.36 4.28
C PHE A 37 27.25 14.59 4.81
N ALA A 38 27.09 15.39 5.87
CA ALA A 38 25.79 15.68 6.43
C ALA A 38 24.89 16.48 5.47
N SER A 39 25.44 17.42 4.70
CA SER A 39 24.67 18.11 3.65
C SER A 39 24.23 17.13 2.57
N ARG A 40 25.09 16.19 2.17
CA ARG A 40 24.74 15.19 1.16
C ARG A 40 23.54 14.35 1.59
N GLU A 41 23.53 13.85 2.82
CA GLU A 41 22.38 13.06 3.31
C GLU A 41 21.14 13.95 3.59
N LEU A 42 21.32 15.15 4.16
CA LEU A 42 20.21 16.06 4.48
C LEU A 42 19.40 16.50 3.25
N PHE A 43 20.08 16.72 2.12
CA PHE A 43 19.45 17.16 0.87
C PHE A 43 19.24 16.02 -0.14
N ARG A 44 19.51 14.77 0.25
CA ARG A 44 19.26 13.60 -0.60
C ARG A 44 17.78 13.43 -0.93
N ALA A 45 16.90 13.79 0.00
CA ALA A 45 15.46 13.78 -0.17
C ALA A 45 14.87 15.19 -0.01
N VAL A 46 14.04 15.61 -0.97
CA VAL A 46 13.32 16.88 -0.95
C VAL A 46 11.83 16.61 -0.74
N ARG A 47 11.17 17.44 0.06
CA ARG A 47 9.73 17.41 0.25
C ARG A 47 9.15 18.73 -0.23
N LEU A 48 8.13 18.64 -1.07
CA LEU A 48 7.32 19.74 -1.56
C LEU A 48 5.93 19.62 -0.96
N PHE A 49 5.42 20.71 -0.42
CA PHE A 49 4.09 20.92 0.13
C PHE A 49 3.47 22.15 -0.56
N PRO A 50 2.13 22.30 -0.54
CA PRO A 50 1.44 23.38 -1.24
C PRO A 50 1.48 24.70 -0.45
N ASP A 51 2.67 25.13 -0.03
CA ASP A 51 2.89 26.35 0.74
C ASP A 51 4.14 27.12 0.25
N GLU A 52 4.13 28.44 0.45
CA GLU A 52 5.17 29.34 -0.04
C GLU A 52 6.56 29.02 0.53
N GLU A 53 6.65 28.62 1.80
CA GLU A 53 7.95 28.26 2.41
C GLU A 53 8.56 27.05 1.70
N SER A 54 7.73 26.06 1.37
CA SER A 54 8.14 24.89 0.62
C SER A 54 8.54 25.24 -0.82
N TYR A 55 7.84 26.15 -1.49
CA TYR A 55 8.20 26.60 -2.85
C TYR A 55 9.56 27.29 -2.88
N GLU A 56 9.80 28.22 -1.95
CA GLU A 56 11.10 28.89 -1.82
C GLU A 56 12.22 27.90 -1.53
N ARG A 57 11.98 26.91 -0.67
CA ARG A 57 12.95 25.87 -0.35
C ARG A 57 13.34 25.06 -1.58
N VAL A 58 12.36 24.62 -2.38
CA VAL A 58 12.61 23.89 -3.63
C VAL A 58 13.38 24.78 -4.62
N ARG A 59 12.97 26.03 -4.80
CA ARG A 59 13.66 27.00 -5.66
C ARG A 59 15.13 27.18 -5.26
N ASN A 60 15.40 27.34 -3.96
CA ASN A 60 16.75 27.50 -3.41
C ASN A 60 17.62 26.25 -3.63
N ILE A 61 17.06 25.06 -3.49
CA ILE A 61 17.77 23.80 -3.74
C ILE A 61 18.07 23.64 -5.25
N SER A 62 17.07 23.85 -6.10
CA SER A 62 17.16 23.72 -7.56
C SER A 62 18.15 24.70 -8.18
N ASN A 63 18.24 25.92 -7.64
CA ASN A 63 19.18 26.95 -8.11
C ASN A 63 20.60 26.78 -7.57
N ASN A 64 20.79 25.96 -6.52
CA ASN A 64 22.11 25.69 -5.99
C ASN A 64 22.82 24.58 -6.78
N ALA A 65 23.93 24.92 -7.43
CA ALA A 65 24.69 24.01 -8.29
C ALA A 65 25.16 22.71 -7.62
N VAL A 66 25.39 22.74 -6.29
CA VAL A 66 25.80 21.59 -5.50
C VAL A 66 24.59 20.80 -5.02
N LEU A 67 23.60 21.46 -4.42
CA LEU A 67 22.46 20.78 -3.79
C LEU A 67 21.58 20.05 -4.80
N ARG A 68 21.27 20.65 -5.96
CA ARG A 68 20.44 20.00 -6.99
C ARG A 68 21.00 18.67 -7.50
N ARG A 69 22.33 18.48 -7.43
CA ARG A 69 23.01 17.24 -7.83
C ARG A 69 22.99 16.16 -6.75
N VAL A 70 22.69 16.53 -5.50
CA VAL A 70 22.61 15.61 -4.37
C VAL A 70 21.22 14.99 -4.27
N VAL A 71 20.17 15.68 -4.72
CA VAL A 71 18.79 15.18 -4.67
C VAL A 71 18.66 13.87 -5.44
N ARG A 72 18.16 12.83 -4.76
CA ARG A 72 17.86 11.50 -5.31
C ARG A 72 16.39 11.14 -5.19
N LYS A 73 15.71 11.68 -4.19
CA LYS A 73 14.32 11.37 -3.88
C LYS A 73 13.48 12.63 -3.71
N ILE A 74 12.28 12.62 -4.25
CA ILE A 74 11.33 13.72 -4.15
C ILE A 74 10.02 13.19 -3.58
N TYR A 75 9.47 13.91 -2.60
CA TYR A 75 8.11 13.74 -2.12
C TYR A 75 7.32 14.98 -2.50
N ILE A 76 6.20 14.80 -3.21
CA ILE A 76 5.22 15.84 -3.51
C ILE A 76 3.97 15.51 -2.69
N ASN A 77 3.58 16.41 -1.80
CA ASN A 77 2.40 16.25 -0.95
C ASN A 77 1.39 17.32 -1.36
N THR A 78 0.13 16.92 -1.53
CA THR A 78 -0.98 17.85 -1.81
C THR A 78 -1.58 18.46 -0.55
N CYS A 79 -1.22 17.96 0.63
CA CYS A 79 -1.58 18.50 1.93
C CYS A 79 -0.42 18.31 2.93
N ASP A 80 -0.29 19.22 3.91
CA ASP A 80 0.69 19.08 5.01
C ASP A 80 0.25 17.98 5.99
N LYS A 81 -1.02 18.01 6.38
CA LYS A 81 -1.68 17.03 7.23
C LYS A 81 -2.90 16.48 6.52
N ASP A 82 -3.24 15.23 6.82
CA ASP A 82 -4.53 14.69 6.38
C ASP A 82 -5.66 15.49 7.04
N SER A 83 -6.65 15.90 6.27
CA SER A 83 -7.79 16.64 6.79
C SER A 83 -8.62 15.75 7.71
N GLU A 84 -8.88 16.21 8.93
CA GLU A 84 -9.82 15.53 9.84
C GLU A 84 -11.28 15.80 9.45
N TRP A 85 -11.53 16.95 8.80
CA TRP A 85 -12.85 17.41 8.36
C TRP A 85 -12.70 18.13 7.01
N GLY A 86 -13.74 18.06 6.18
CA GLY A 86 -13.77 18.66 4.84
C GLY A 86 -13.29 20.11 4.84
N ASP A 87 -12.07 20.34 4.34
CA ASP A 87 -11.65 21.66 3.87
C ASP A 87 -11.91 21.68 2.36
N PRO A 88 -13.05 22.24 1.93
CA PRO A 88 -13.52 22.11 0.56
C PRO A 88 -12.64 22.84 -0.46
N ASP A 89 -11.80 23.80 -0.03
CA ASP A 89 -11.03 24.65 -0.95
C ASP A 89 -9.63 24.09 -1.24
N CYS A 90 -9.58 22.87 -1.80
CA CYS A 90 -8.37 22.36 -2.44
C CYS A 90 -8.33 22.82 -3.90
N THR A 91 -7.76 24.01 -4.15
CA THR A 91 -7.46 24.46 -5.53
C THR A 91 -5.99 24.20 -5.87
N LEU A 92 -5.75 23.63 -7.05
CA LEU A 92 -4.38 23.44 -7.53
C LEU A 92 -3.84 24.76 -8.07
N THR A 93 -3.02 25.42 -7.26
CA THR A 93 -2.50 26.75 -7.57
C THR A 93 -1.36 26.67 -8.60
N GLU A 94 -1.26 27.68 -9.47
CA GLU A 94 -0.16 27.79 -10.44
C GLU A 94 1.24 27.80 -9.78
N PRO A 95 1.47 28.48 -8.62
CA PRO A 95 2.72 28.37 -7.88
C PRO A 95 3.09 26.92 -7.50
N PHE A 96 2.12 26.08 -7.15
CA PHE A 96 2.37 24.68 -6.83
C PHE A 96 2.78 23.90 -8.08
N LYS A 97 2.08 24.10 -9.21
CA LYS A 97 2.44 23.50 -10.51
C LYS A 97 3.86 23.88 -10.94
N ASP A 98 4.19 25.16 -10.84
CA ASP A 98 5.52 25.69 -11.15
C ASP A 98 6.59 25.09 -10.24
N ALA A 99 6.31 24.94 -8.94
CA ALA A 99 7.22 24.32 -7.98
C ALA A 99 7.48 22.84 -8.31
N ILE A 100 6.45 22.09 -8.76
CA ILE A 100 6.61 20.71 -9.24
C ILE A 100 7.52 20.70 -10.47
N MET A 101 7.24 21.54 -11.48
CA MET A 101 8.02 21.58 -12.71
C MET A 101 9.46 22.06 -12.51
N GLN A 102 9.75 22.88 -11.49
CA GLN A 102 11.10 23.29 -11.14
C GLN A 102 11.99 22.14 -10.68
N LEU A 103 11.42 21.02 -10.24
CA LEU A 103 12.19 19.85 -9.80
C LEU A 103 12.94 19.17 -10.94
N LYS A 104 12.62 19.46 -12.21
CA LYS A 104 13.38 19.00 -13.38
C LYS A 104 14.86 19.41 -13.34
N HIS A 105 15.21 20.47 -12.59
CA HIS A 105 16.58 20.93 -12.43
C HIS A 105 17.42 20.05 -11.49
N CYS A 106 16.83 19.00 -10.90
CA CYS A 106 17.53 17.98 -10.12
C CYS A 106 17.84 16.77 -11.02
N PRO A 107 18.99 16.72 -11.71
CA PRO A 107 19.26 15.74 -12.78
C PRO A 107 19.47 14.30 -12.28
N ASN A 108 19.46 14.11 -10.97
CA ASN A 108 19.94 12.92 -10.28
C ASN A 108 18.81 12.17 -9.54
N VAL A 109 17.58 12.64 -9.70
CA VAL A 109 16.37 12.04 -9.12
C VAL A 109 16.18 10.64 -9.68
N GLN A 110 15.95 9.70 -8.78
CA GLN A 110 15.71 8.29 -9.09
C GLN A 110 14.40 7.78 -8.49
N SER A 111 13.85 8.50 -7.51
CA SER A 111 12.70 8.08 -6.73
C SER A 111 11.75 9.26 -6.55
N ALA A 112 10.47 9.05 -6.85
CA ALA A 112 9.44 10.06 -6.70
C ALA A 112 8.22 9.48 -5.98
N VAL A 113 7.70 10.22 -5.01
CA VAL A 113 6.51 9.87 -4.24
C VAL A 113 5.51 11.01 -4.33
N LEU A 114 4.31 10.70 -4.80
CA LEU A 114 3.15 11.60 -4.71
C LEU A 114 2.29 11.15 -3.53
N ARG A 115 1.84 12.08 -2.69
CA ARG A 115 0.90 11.82 -1.60
C ARG A 115 -0.31 12.73 -1.75
N PHE A 116 -1.49 12.09 -1.83
CA PHE A 116 -2.78 12.74 -1.66
C PHE A 116 -3.23 12.74 -0.20
N ASP A 117 -4.29 13.50 0.08
CA ASP A 117 -5.03 13.32 1.34
C ASP A 117 -5.57 11.89 1.44
N LYS A 118 -5.58 11.34 2.67
CA LYS A 118 -6.12 10.00 2.91
C LYS A 118 -7.61 9.90 2.58
N ASN A 119 -8.37 10.98 2.78
CA ASN A 119 -9.80 10.99 2.53
C ASN A 119 -10.07 11.40 1.08
N CYS A 120 -10.99 10.70 0.41
CA CYS A 120 -11.41 11.02 -0.94
C CYS A 120 -12.92 11.03 -1.10
N CYS A 121 -13.39 11.80 -2.07
CA CYS A 121 -14.80 11.97 -2.43
C CYS A 121 -15.03 11.69 -3.92
N VAL A 122 -16.30 11.66 -4.29
CA VAL A 122 -16.76 11.75 -5.68
C VAL A 122 -17.34 13.13 -5.95
N ASP A 123 -17.11 13.61 -7.18
CA ASP A 123 -17.60 14.87 -7.72
C ASP A 123 -18.53 14.51 -8.88
N ASP A 124 -19.74 14.05 -8.54
CA ASP A 124 -20.77 13.68 -9.52
C ASP A 124 -22.12 14.27 -9.10
N ASP A 125 -22.84 14.82 -10.08
CA ASP A 125 -24.13 15.47 -9.85
C ASP A 125 -25.17 14.42 -9.45
N GLY A 126 -25.63 14.47 -8.20
CA GLY A 126 -26.66 13.56 -7.67
C GLY A 126 -26.17 12.52 -6.67
N VAL A 127 -24.89 12.52 -6.32
CA VAL A 127 -24.40 11.77 -5.15
C VAL A 127 -24.82 12.49 -3.86
N PRO A 128 -25.06 11.74 -2.76
CA PRO A 128 -25.35 12.36 -1.46
C PRO A 128 -24.25 13.31 -1.04
N MET A 129 -24.62 14.40 -0.36
CA MET A 129 -23.69 15.47 0.06
C MET A 129 -22.47 14.94 0.81
N TRP A 130 -22.64 13.94 1.68
CA TRP A 130 -21.56 13.30 2.44
C TRP A 130 -20.48 12.63 1.55
N ARG A 131 -20.83 12.20 0.33
CA ARG A 131 -19.86 11.64 -0.66
C ARG A 131 -19.06 12.71 -1.39
N SER A 132 -19.45 13.98 -1.29
CA SER A 132 -18.81 15.12 -1.99
C SER A 132 -18.06 16.09 -1.07
N GLU A 133 -18.05 15.85 0.25
CA GLU A 133 -17.55 16.80 1.26
C GLU A 133 -16.06 16.64 1.61
N TRP A 134 -15.40 15.56 1.15
CA TRP A 134 -13.97 15.37 1.39
C TRP A 134 -13.10 16.28 0.51
N PRO A 135 -11.90 16.67 0.97
CA PRO A 135 -10.99 17.50 0.20
C PRO A 135 -10.44 16.77 -1.03
N GLN A 136 -9.87 17.53 -1.96
CA GLN A 136 -9.21 17.02 -3.17
C GLN A 136 -10.14 16.15 -4.03
N PRO A 137 -11.16 16.76 -4.65
CA PRO A 137 -12.09 16.05 -5.51
C PRO A 137 -11.37 15.34 -6.67
N PRO A 138 -12.03 14.37 -7.34
CA PRO A 138 -11.46 13.63 -8.45
C PRO A 138 -10.82 14.52 -9.52
N THR A 139 -11.46 15.63 -9.86
CA THR A 139 -10.96 16.62 -10.82
C THR A 139 -9.63 17.25 -10.39
N TYR A 140 -9.48 17.58 -9.10
CA TYR A 140 -8.21 18.04 -8.52
C TYR A 140 -7.14 16.96 -8.58
N ARG A 141 -7.46 15.72 -8.16
CA ARG A 141 -6.50 14.61 -8.12
C ARG A 141 -5.99 14.26 -9.52
N GLU A 142 -6.87 14.23 -10.51
CA GLU A 142 -6.51 14.01 -11.91
C GLU A 142 -5.57 15.10 -12.46
N GLU A 143 -5.83 16.37 -12.15
CA GLU A 143 -4.95 17.46 -12.59
C GLU A 143 -3.58 17.41 -11.90
N VAL A 144 -3.53 17.06 -10.61
CA VAL A 144 -2.24 16.83 -9.92
C VAL A 144 -1.49 15.66 -10.56
N LEU A 145 -2.17 14.56 -10.89
CA LEU A 145 -1.56 13.44 -11.62
C LEU A 145 -1.03 13.87 -12.99
N ARG A 146 -1.75 14.72 -13.73
CA ARG A 146 -1.30 15.28 -15.01
C ARG A 146 0.02 16.05 -14.83
N VAL A 147 0.07 16.98 -13.89
CA VAL A 147 1.27 17.79 -13.63
C VAL A 147 2.43 16.91 -13.14
N PHE A 148 2.15 15.95 -12.27
CA PHE A 148 3.14 15.01 -11.73
C PHE A 148 3.77 14.13 -12.83
N PHE A 149 2.96 13.48 -13.66
CA PHE A 149 3.47 12.66 -14.76
C PHE A 149 4.12 13.50 -15.88
N SER A 150 3.64 14.72 -16.12
CA SER A 150 4.32 15.68 -17.01
C SER A 150 5.72 16.01 -16.51
N TRP A 151 5.88 16.29 -15.22
CA TRP A 151 7.19 16.48 -14.62
C TRP A 151 8.08 15.24 -14.76
N LEU A 152 7.59 14.05 -14.41
CA LEU A 152 8.37 12.81 -14.50
C LEU A 152 8.84 12.52 -15.93
N THR A 153 7.97 12.75 -16.92
CA THR A 153 8.32 12.55 -18.33
C THR A 153 9.24 13.62 -18.90
N SER A 154 9.40 14.76 -18.22
CA SER A 154 10.33 15.84 -18.56
C SER A 154 11.76 15.61 -18.05
N LEU A 155 12.00 14.59 -17.23
CA LEU A 155 13.34 14.26 -16.72
C LEU A 155 14.22 13.65 -17.82
N ASP A 156 15.48 14.08 -17.87
CA ASP A 156 16.48 13.54 -18.81
C ASP A 156 16.74 12.04 -18.59
N VAL A 157 16.67 11.61 -17.33
CA VAL A 157 16.83 10.21 -16.91
C VAL A 157 15.54 9.75 -16.25
N PRO A 158 14.92 8.67 -16.74
CA PRO A 158 13.72 8.11 -16.12
C PRO A 158 13.98 7.71 -14.67
N ILE A 159 12.97 7.92 -13.82
CA ILE A 159 12.99 7.44 -12.44
C ILE A 159 12.98 5.91 -12.40
N LYS A 160 13.50 5.35 -11.31
CA LYS A 160 13.51 3.91 -11.04
C LYS A 160 12.43 3.51 -10.04
N GLU A 161 12.01 4.42 -9.19
CA GLU A 161 11.07 4.15 -8.11
C GLU A 161 9.92 5.15 -8.16
N LEU A 162 8.69 4.62 -8.23
CA LEU A 162 7.47 5.40 -8.15
C LEU A 162 6.66 4.96 -6.93
N GLY A 163 6.22 5.95 -6.18
CA GLY A 163 5.30 5.79 -5.08
C GLY A 163 4.08 6.70 -5.23
N ILE A 164 2.88 6.17 -5.04
CA ILE A 164 1.68 6.99 -4.90
C ILE A 164 0.97 6.56 -3.61
N ARG A 165 0.89 7.50 -2.66
CA ARG A 165 0.20 7.35 -1.40
C ARG A 165 -1.19 7.95 -1.49
N ASN A 166 -2.19 7.19 -1.07
CA ASN A 166 -3.60 7.56 -1.09
C ASN A 166 -4.11 7.85 -2.52
N LEU A 167 -3.68 7.02 -3.49
CA LEU A 167 -4.23 7.03 -4.85
C LEU A 167 -5.73 6.70 -4.75
N GLN A 168 -6.61 7.58 -5.20
CA GLN A 168 -8.04 7.27 -5.20
C GLN A 168 -8.29 6.01 -6.03
N GLY A 169 -9.15 5.10 -5.55
CA GLY A 169 -9.61 3.90 -6.25
C GLY A 169 -10.46 4.20 -7.48
N ARG A 170 -10.00 5.07 -8.38
CA ARG A 170 -10.66 5.46 -9.64
C ARG A 170 -9.69 5.40 -10.80
N ASN A 171 -10.17 4.98 -11.96
CA ASN A 171 -9.37 4.92 -13.18
C ASN A 171 -9.13 6.31 -13.76
N ILE A 172 -7.89 6.57 -14.18
CA ILE A 172 -7.51 7.78 -14.90
C ILE A 172 -8.16 7.75 -16.29
N LYS A 173 -9.09 8.67 -16.56
CA LYS A 173 -9.82 8.71 -17.84
C LYS A 173 -9.04 9.40 -18.96
N ASP A 174 -8.22 10.39 -18.62
CA ASP A 174 -7.50 11.20 -19.60
C ASP A 174 -6.42 10.39 -20.35
N ALA A 175 -6.53 10.34 -21.67
CA ALA A 175 -5.64 9.55 -22.52
C ALA A 175 -4.19 10.06 -22.54
N GLU A 176 -3.97 11.37 -22.41
CA GLU A 176 -2.63 11.95 -22.35
C GLU A 176 -1.94 11.57 -21.03
N VAL A 177 -2.65 11.67 -19.91
CA VAL A 177 -2.14 11.26 -18.59
C VAL A 177 -1.82 9.77 -18.59
N ARG A 178 -2.69 8.91 -19.15
CA ARG A 178 -2.42 7.47 -19.30
C ARG A 178 -1.18 7.19 -20.13
N ALA A 179 -0.96 7.94 -21.21
CA ALA A 179 0.24 7.79 -22.05
C ALA A 179 1.51 8.18 -21.29
N MET A 180 1.48 9.30 -20.54
CA MET A 180 2.60 9.71 -19.69
C MET A 180 2.88 8.68 -18.58
N MET A 181 1.83 8.18 -17.93
CA MET A 181 1.91 7.13 -16.91
C MET A 181 2.57 5.87 -17.49
N ALA A 182 2.07 5.34 -18.61
CA ALA A 182 2.63 4.14 -19.25
C ALA A 182 4.12 4.31 -19.61
N LYS A 183 4.53 5.52 -20.07
CA LYS A 183 5.92 5.85 -20.35
C LYS A 183 6.80 5.83 -19.10
N VAL A 184 6.29 6.28 -17.96
CA VAL A 184 7.03 6.20 -16.68
C VAL A 184 7.13 4.76 -16.21
N LEU A 185 6.00 4.04 -16.19
CA LEU A 185 5.90 2.68 -15.66
C LEU A 185 6.85 1.68 -16.35
N CYS A 186 7.06 1.79 -17.67
CA CYS A 186 7.85 0.81 -18.43
C CYS A 186 9.32 0.67 -18.01
N SER A 187 9.86 1.65 -17.27
CA SER A 187 11.26 1.68 -16.82
C SER A 187 11.44 1.44 -15.32
N LEU A 188 10.34 1.31 -14.57
CA LEU A 188 10.41 1.21 -13.11
C LEU A 188 11.00 -0.10 -12.62
N GLN A 189 11.76 0.01 -11.55
CA GLN A 189 12.28 -1.11 -10.74
C GLN A 189 11.47 -1.25 -9.45
N SER A 190 10.83 -0.18 -8.97
CA SER A 190 9.99 -0.21 -7.78
C SER A 190 8.69 0.56 -8.01
N LEU A 191 7.58 -0.07 -7.65
CA LEU A 191 6.25 0.51 -7.68
C LEU A 191 5.58 0.31 -6.32
N ARG A 192 5.11 1.40 -5.71
CA ARG A 192 4.29 1.36 -4.49
C ARG A 192 2.98 2.10 -4.73
N LEU A 193 1.88 1.39 -4.61
CA LEU A 193 0.53 1.95 -4.71
C LEU A 193 -0.19 1.68 -3.39
N ASN A 194 -0.62 2.77 -2.75
CA ASN A 194 -1.52 2.73 -1.63
C ASN A 194 -2.84 3.35 -2.11
N ILE A 195 -3.84 2.51 -2.28
CA ILE A 195 -5.17 2.86 -2.77
C ILE A 195 -5.99 3.37 -1.58
N ALA A 196 -6.64 4.53 -1.77
CA ALA A 196 -7.63 5.08 -0.87
C ALA A 196 -9.02 4.93 -1.50
N THR A 197 -9.98 4.44 -0.73
CA THR A 197 -11.39 4.30 -1.12
C THR A 197 -12.26 5.31 -0.40
N GLU A 198 -13.39 5.68 -1.00
CA GLU A 198 -14.41 6.48 -0.32
C GLU A 198 -14.93 5.72 0.92
N HIS A 199 -15.23 6.46 2.00
CA HIS A 199 -15.72 5.90 3.26
C HIS A 199 -17.01 6.56 3.71
N HIS A 200 -18.04 5.77 3.97
CA HIS A 200 -19.33 6.18 4.52
C HIS A 200 -19.31 6.02 6.03
N GLU A 201 -18.93 7.06 6.76
CA GLU A 201 -18.78 7.02 8.22
C GLU A 201 -20.03 6.50 8.96
N ALA A 202 -21.23 6.89 8.51
CA ALA A 202 -22.49 6.46 9.13
C ALA A 202 -22.98 5.05 8.75
N SER A 203 -22.48 4.47 7.65
CA SER A 203 -22.88 3.16 7.10
C SER A 203 -21.69 2.49 6.36
N PRO A 204 -20.60 2.13 7.05
CA PRO A 204 -19.38 1.62 6.40
C PRO A 204 -19.59 0.37 5.56
N GLU A 205 -20.66 -0.38 5.83
CA GLU A 205 -21.05 -1.54 5.03
C GLU A 205 -21.38 -1.22 3.57
N GLU A 206 -21.80 0.02 3.28
CA GLU A 206 -22.10 0.49 1.93
C GLU A 206 -20.83 0.75 1.10
N ASP A 207 -19.65 0.87 1.73
CA ASP A 207 -18.39 1.19 1.03
C ASP A 207 -18.07 0.17 -0.06
N LEU A 208 -18.41 -1.10 0.16
CA LEU A 208 -18.19 -2.16 -0.82
C LEU A 208 -19.12 -2.07 -2.03
N GLU A 209 -20.24 -1.36 -1.93
CA GLU A 209 -21.18 -1.24 -3.02
C GLU A 209 -20.78 -0.15 -4.04
N PHE A 210 -19.85 0.73 -3.66
CA PHE A 210 -19.37 1.81 -4.51
C PHE A 210 -18.71 1.24 -5.78
N PRO A 211 -19.14 1.68 -6.98
CA PRO A 211 -18.62 1.14 -8.23
C PRO A 211 -17.14 1.47 -8.47
N GLU A 212 -16.65 2.58 -7.91
CA GLU A 212 -15.32 3.12 -8.18
C GLU A 212 -14.19 2.11 -7.88
N PRO A 213 -14.07 1.52 -6.66
CA PRO A 213 -13.08 0.49 -6.40
C PRO A 213 -13.18 -0.72 -7.33
N HIS A 214 -14.39 -1.18 -7.67
CA HIS A 214 -14.57 -2.34 -8.57
C HIS A 214 -14.02 -2.08 -9.97
N GLU A 215 -14.34 -0.91 -10.54
CA GLU A 215 -13.82 -0.48 -11.83
C GLU A 215 -12.29 -0.33 -11.79
N PHE A 216 -11.77 0.25 -10.71
CA PHE A 216 -10.33 0.42 -10.54
C PHE A 216 -9.59 -0.91 -10.49
N PHE A 217 -9.97 -1.82 -9.60
CA PHE A 217 -9.27 -3.11 -9.46
C PHE A 217 -9.42 -4.02 -10.68
N ALA A 218 -10.50 -3.88 -11.45
CA ALA A 218 -10.66 -4.57 -12.74
C ALA A 218 -9.63 -4.09 -13.79
N GLU A 219 -9.36 -2.78 -13.86
CA GLU A 219 -8.40 -2.22 -14.82
C GLU A 219 -6.95 -2.17 -14.31
N MET A 220 -6.75 -2.15 -12.99
CA MET A 220 -5.45 -1.94 -12.34
C MET A 220 -4.35 -2.89 -12.84
N PRO A 221 -4.58 -4.21 -12.99
CA PRO A 221 -3.59 -5.11 -13.57
C PRO A 221 -3.11 -4.66 -14.95
N SER A 222 -4.03 -4.18 -15.81
CA SER A 222 -3.70 -3.75 -17.17
C SER A 222 -3.04 -2.37 -17.25
N SER A 223 -3.51 -1.43 -16.42
CA SER A 223 -3.09 -0.02 -16.46
C SER A 223 -1.82 0.24 -15.66
N TRP A 224 -1.65 -0.43 -14.51
CA TRP A 224 -0.52 -0.20 -13.59
C TRP A 224 0.52 -1.33 -13.61
N LEU A 225 0.09 -2.59 -13.65
CA LEU A 225 1.02 -3.73 -13.48
C LEU A 225 1.67 -4.17 -14.79
N LYS A 226 0.87 -4.44 -15.84
CA LYS A 226 1.38 -4.91 -17.15
C LYS A 226 2.53 -4.06 -17.70
N PRO A 227 2.48 -2.72 -17.66
CA PRO A 227 3.57 -1.89 -18.18
C PRO A 227 4.92 -2.12 -17.47
N THR A 228 4.91 -2.55 -16.21
CA THR A 228 6.13 -2.72 -15.39
C THR A 228 6.71 -4.14 -15.45
N MET A 229 6.04 -5.09 -16.11
CA MET A 229 6.36 -6.53 -16.02
C MET A 229 7.83 -6.86 -16.32
N ALA A 230 8.45 -6.21 -17.30
CA ALA A 230 9.80 -6.54 -17.74
C ALA A 230 10.93 -6.12 -16.77
N SER A 231 10.67 -5.16 -15.89
CA SER A 231 11.70 -4.42 -15.14
C SER A 231 11.50 -4.43 -13.63
N LEU A 232 10.27 -4.67 -13.14
CA LEU A 232 9.91 -4.51 -11.74
C LEU A 232 10.65 -5.51 -10.83
N GLU A 233 11.28 -4.98 -9.79
CA GLU A 233 11.97 -5.73 -8.73
C GLU A 233 11.28 -5.61 -7.37
N HIS A 234 10.49 -4.55 -7.15
CA HIS A 234 9.78 -4.30 -5.89
C HIS A 234 8.35 -3.84 -6.17
N LEU A 235 7.36 -4.54 -5.59
CA LEU A 235 5.95 -4.20 -5.69
C LEU A 235 5.31 -4.10 -4.30
N THR A 236 4.68 -2.97 -4.01
CA THR A 236 3.80 -2.79 -2.84
C THR A 236 2.41 -2.42 -3.32
N LEU A 237 1.41 -3.21 -2.96
CA LEU A 237 -0.02 -2.95 -3.24
C LEU A 237 -0.80 -2.99 -1.93
N TYR A 238 -1.22 -1.82 -1.47
CA TYR A 238 -1.97 -1.64 -0.24
C TYR A 238 -3.29 -0.95 -0.57
N CYS A 239 -4.35 -1.28 0.13
CA CYS A 239 -5.63 -0.61 0.04
C CYS A 239 -6.13 -0.35 1.47
N ASP A 240 -6.67 0.83 1.75
CA ASP A 240 -7.23 1.17 3.06
C ASP A 240 -8.42 0.30 3.46
N ASN A 241 -9.12 -0.29 2.48
CA ASN A 241 -10.10 -1.35 2.67
C ASN A 241 -9.61 -2.72 2.14
N TYR A 242 -10.28 -3.81 2.53
CA TYR A 242 -9.96 -5.16 2.05
C TYR A 242 -10.22 -5.30 0.54
N TRP A 243 -9.33 -6.02 -0.14
CA TRP A 243 -9.41 -6.25 -1.59
C TRP A 243 -8.91 -7.64 -1.97
N GLY A 244 -9.12 -8.04 -3.22
CA GLY A 244 -8.69 -9.34 -3.76
C GLY A 244 -9.86 -10.29 -4.02
N PHE A 245 -10.92 -10.17 -3.22
CA PHE A 245 -12.20 -10.84 -3.43
C PHE A 245 -13.30 -9.85 -3.85
N PHE A 246 -13.50 -8.80 -3.06
CA PHE A 246 -14.54 -7.80 -3.28
C PHE A 246 -14.05 -6.42 -2.79
N PRO A 247 -13.48 -5.57 -3.66
CA PRO A 247 -13.43 -5.72 -5.11
C PRO A 247 -12.49 -6.84 -5.58
N LYS A 248 -12.86 -7.49 -6.70
CA LYS A 248 -12.06 -8.54 -7.30
C LYS A 248 -10.87 -7.97 -8.05
N VAL A 249 -9.77 -8.73 -8.07
CA VAL A 249 -8.59 -8.44 -8.89
C VAL A 249 -8.14 -9.70 -9.62
N ASP A 250 -7.97 -9.60 -10.93
CA ASP A 250 -7.42 -10.70 -11.73
C ASP A 250 -5.93 -10.46 -12.01
N LEU A 251 -5.09 -11.22 -11.33
CA LEU A 251 -3.64 -11.24 -11.54
C LEU A 251 -3.23 -12.26 -12.62
N GLY A 252 -4.19 -12.90 -13.28
CA GLY A 252 -4.00 -13.78 -14.42
C GLY A 252 -3.21 -13.10 -15.54
N GLY A 253 -2.14 -13.78 -15.98
CA GLY A 253 -1.24 -13.24 -17.01
C GLY A 253 -0.29 -12.13 -16.55
N ILE A 254 -0.27 -11.79 -15.25
CA ILE A 254 0.73 -10.90 -14.66
C ILE A 254 1.85 -11.74 -14.07
N HIS A 255 3.07 -11.58 -14.59
CA HIS A 255 4.26 -12.21 -14.04
C HIS A 255 5.46 -11.27 -14.11
N PHE A 256 6.27 -11.26 -13.05
CA PHE A 256 7.37 -10.30 -12.86
C PHE A 256 8.70 -11.07 -12.76
N PRO A 257 9.39 -11.34 -13.88
CA PRO A 257 10.59 -12.18 -13.93
C PRO A 257 11.80 -11.67 -13.13
N ARG A 258 11.71 -10.50 -12.48
CA ARG A 258 12.78 -9.90 -11.68
C ARG A 258 12.33 -9.52 -10.27
N LEU A 259 11.11 -9.90 -9.87
CA LEU A 259 10.53 -9.50 -8.60
C LEU A 259 11.32 -10.10 -7.44
N LYS A 260 11.88 -9.22 -6.60
CA LYS A 260 12.63 -9.56 -5.38
C LYS A 260 11.83 -9.27 -4.13
N THR A 261 10.97 -8.27 -4.17
CA THR A 261 10.13 -7.89 -3.02
C THR A 261 8.68 -7.76 -3.43
N LEU A 262 7.80 -8.40 -2.67
CA LEU A 262 6.35 -8.25 -2.76
C LEU A 262 5.79 -7.86 -1.39
N ALA A 263 4.97 -6.82 -1.36
CA ALA A 263 4.24 -6.40 -0.18
C ALA A 263 2.75 -6.22 -0.52
N LEU A 264 1.90 -6.88 0.26
CA LEU A 264 0.44 -6.79 0.14
C LEU A 264 -0.11 -6.29 1.47
N GLY A 265 -1.02 -5.31 1.40
CA GLY A 265 -1.71 -4.74 2.56
C GLY A 265 -3.22 -4.89 2.44
N ASN A 266 -3.91 -5.36 3.49
CA ASN A 266 -5.36 -5.64 3.48
C ASN A 266 -5.81 -6.59 2.34
N PHE A 267 -4.94 -7.49 1.91
CA PHE A 267 -5.28 -8.44 0.84
C PHE A 267 -6.01 -9.66 1.40
N GLY A 268 -7.17 -9.99 0.83
CA GLY A 268 -8.00 -11.14 1.16
C GLY A 268 -7.74 -12.35 0.26
N PHE A 269 -7.19 -13.42 0.85
CA PHE A 269 -7.02 -14.72 0.20
C PHE A 269 -8.32 -15.52 0.24
N VAL A 270 -8.84 -15.88 -0.92
CA VAL A 270 -10.11 -16.62 -1.09
C VAL A 270 -9.99 -17.78 -2.08
N GLN A 271 -8.86 -17.88 -2.80
CA GLN A 271 -8.63 -18.94 -3.80
C GLN A 271 -7.15 -19.26 -4.03
N ASP A 272 -6.90 -20.48 -4.49
CA ASP A 272 -5.56 -21.02 -4.72
C ASP A 272 -4.73 -20.20 -5.72
N SER A 273 -5.36 -19.68 -6.77
CA SER A 273 -4.67 -18.91 -7.81
C SER A 273 -3.97 -17.66 -7.28
N GLN A 274 -4.46 -17.05 -6.19
CA GLN A 274 -3.81 -15.91 -5.55
C GLN A 274 -2.49 -16.34 -4.88
N VAL A 275 -2.47 -17.51 -4.24
CA VAL A 275 -1.27 -18.08 -3.60
C VAL A 275 -0.29 -18.58 -4.66
N GLU A 276 -0.79 -19.27 -5.68
CA GLU A 276 0.00 -19.75 -6.83
C GLU A 276 0.66 -18.60 -7.58
N TRP A 277 -0.03 -17.46 -7.71
CA TRP A 277 0.55 -16.26 -8.31
C TRP A 277 1.80 -15.80 -7.55
N ILE A 278 1.75 -15.73 -6.21
CA ILE A 278 2.93 -15.39 -5.38
C ILE A 278 4.04 -16.42 -5.56
N ILE A 279 3.69 -17.71 -5.51
CA ILE A 279 4.65 -18.82 -5.65
C ILE A 279 5.30 -18.84 -7.04
N SER A 280 4.62 -18.34 -8.08
CA SER A 280 5.17 -18.26 -9.43
C SER A 280 6.47 -17.46 -9.51
N HIS A 281 6.72 -16.55 -8.55
CA HIS A 281 7.94 -15.75 -8.46
C HIS A 281 9.03 -16.39 -7.59
N GLY A 282 8.87 -17.66 -7.19
CA GLY A 282 9.78 -18.34 -6.26
C GLY A 282 11.24 -18.45 -6.70
N ALA A 283 11.53 -18.23 -7.99
CA ALA A 283 12.88 -18.18 -8.55
C ALA A 283 13.60 -16.83 -8.32
N THR A 284 12.88 -15.76 -7.96
CA THR A 284 13.45 -14.42 -7.80
C THR A 284 13.07 -13.74 -6.50
N LEU A 285 11.92 -14.09 -5.91
CA LEU A 285 11.37 -13.43 -4.74
C LEU A 285 12.23 -13.73 -3.50
N THR A 286 12.77 -12.67 -2.90
CA THR A 286 13.63 -12.73 -1.70
C THR A 286 12.96 -12.17 -0.45
N GLU A 287 11.95 -11.32 -0.62
CA GLU A 287 11.24 -10.65 0.47
C GLU A 287 9.73 -10.68 0.23
N LEU A 288 8.97 -11.13 1.23
CA LEU A 288 7.50 -11.16 1.22
C LEU A 288 6.95 -10.51 2.49
N TYR A 289 6.08 -9.54 2.31
CA TYR A 289 5.46 -8.76 3.39
C TYR A 289 3.93 -8.82 3.28
N LEU A 290 3.26 -9.27 4.33
CA LEU A 290 1.80 -9.39 4.42
C LEU A 290 1.30 -8.57 5.60
N ASP A 291 0.76 -7.38 5.35
CA ASP A 291 0.36 -6.40 6.37
C ASP A 291 -1.16 -6.37 6.47
N ASP A 292 -1.71 -6.80 7.59
CA ASP A 292 -3.17 -6.93 7.80
C ASP A 292 -3.86 -7.74 6.68
N CYS A 293 -3.17 -8.74 6.11
CA CYS A 293 -3.75 -9.70 5.18
C CYS A 293 -4.62 -10.73 5.90
N THR A 294 -5.69 -11.17 5.24
CA THR A 294 -6.65 -12.13 5.81
C THR A 294 -6.92 -13.30 4.85
N ILE A 295 -7.31 -14.45 5.40
CA ILE A 295 -7.94 -15.53 4.65
C ILE A 295 -9.46 -15.35 4.82
N LEU A 296 -10.15 -15.15 3.70
CA LEU A 296 -11.59 -15.16 3.63
C LEU A 296 -12.07 -16.61 3.60
N TYR A 297 -12.30 -17.20 4.76
CA TYR A 297 -12.58 -18.63 4.91
C TYR A 297 -14.00 -19.01 4.46
N ASP A 298 -14.92 -18.05 4.50
CA ASP A 298 -16.27 -18.17 3.98
C ASP A 298 -16.72 -16.82 3.42
N VAL A 299 -17.29 -16.85 2.22
CA VAL A 299 -17.84 -15.65 1.59
C VAL A 299 -19.27 -15.92 1.16
N GLY A 300 -20.14 -14.91 1.22
CA GLY A 300 -21.51 -14.96 0.72
C GLY A 300 -21.89 -13.63 0.08
N ILE A 301 -22.39 -13.70 -1.14
CA ILE A 301 -22.72 -12.52 -1.95
C ILE A 301 -24.15 -12.67 -2.48
N THR A 302 -24.95 -11.60 -2.44
CA THR A 302 -26.29 -11.55 -3.04
C THR A 302 -26.22 -11.68 -4.55
N ASN A 303 -27.34 -12.06 -5.17
CA ASN A 303 -27.41 -12.22 -6.63
C ASN A 303 -27.00 -10.97 -7.42
N GLU A 304 -27.24 -9.77 -6.86
CA GLU A 304 -26.95 -8.49 -7.49
C GLU A 304 -25.44 -8.22 -7.60
N ASN A 305 -24.65 -8.77 -6.67
CA ASN A 305 -23.22 -8.53 -6.56
C ASN A 305 -22.35 -9.68 -7.11
N ILE A 306 -22.93 -10.81 -7.56
CA ILE A 306 -22.15 -11.97 -8.08
C ILE A 306 -21.21 -11.56 -9.20
N GLU A 307 -21.64 -10.71 -10.14
CA GLU A 307 -20.81 -10.31 -11.28
C GLU A 307 -19.56 -9.50 -10.85
N ARG A 308 -19.61 -8.88 -9.67
CA ARG A 308 -18.53 -8.10 -9.09
C ARG A 308 -17.53 -8.94 -8.28
N CYS A 309 -17.83 -10.21 -7.99
CA CYS A 309 -16.93 -11.10 -7.25
C CYS A 309 -16.09 -12.01 -8.17
N SER A 310 -15.07 -12.65 -7.59
CA SER A 310 -14.11 -13.50 -8.32
C SER A 310 -14.67 -14.86 -8.78
N PHE A 311 -15.90 -15.22 -8.43
CA PHE A 311 -16.45 -16.56 -8.62
C PHE A 311 -17.61 -16.60 -9.61
N GLU A 312 -17.68 -17.69 -10.37
CA GLU A 312 -18.87 -17.98 -11.16
C GLU A 312 -20.00 -18.50 -10.25
N LYS A 313 -21.24 -18.17 -10.58
CA LYS A 313 -22.43 -18.62 -9.85
C LYS A 313 -22.51 -20.15 -9.66
N THR A 314 -21.96 -20.91 -10.62
CA THR A 314 -21.91 -22.38 -10.62
C THR A 314 -20.93 -22.95 -9.58
N GLN A 315 -19.98 -22.14 -9.11
CA GLN A 315 -18.98 -22.51 -8.11
C GLN A 315 -19.43 -22.20 -6.68
N MET A 316 -20.62 -21.63 -6.51
CA MET A 316 -21.16 -21.18 -5.24
C MET A 316 -22.43 -21.97 -4.89
N GLU A 317 -22.57 -22.29 -3.62
CA GLU A 317 -23.80 -22.89 -3.08
C GLU A 317 -24.78 -21.80 -2.65
N VAL A 318 -26.08 -22.05 -2.77
CA VAL A 318 -27.10 -21.10 -2.28
C VAL A 318 -27.43 -21.44 -0.84
N ARG A 319 -27.15 -20.52 0.08
CA ARG A 319 -27.53 -20.66 1.48
C ARG A 319 -28.74 -19.77 1.77
N ILE A 320 -29.84 -20.42 2.16
CA ILE A 320 -31.12 -19.77 2.38
C ILE A 320 -31.20 -19.25 3.80
N ARG A 321 -31.42 -17.94 3.92
CA ARG A 321 -31.76 -17.27 5.17
C ARG A 321 -33.21 -17.63 5.57
N LYS A 322 -33.38 -18.33 6.69
CA LYS A 322 -34.71 -18.77 7.17
C LYS A 322 -35.61 -17.60 7.55
N ASP A 323 -35.01 -16.53 8.09
CA ASP A 323 -35.65 -15.29 8.51
C ASP A 323 -36.07 -14.42 7.32
N CYS A 324 -35.23 -14.37 6.27
CA CYS A 324 -35.44 -13.54 5.08
C CYS A 324 -34.98 -14.28 3.80
N PRO A 325 -35.79 -15.20 3.23
CA PRO A 325 -35.41 -15.98 2.05
C PRO A 325 -35.01 -15.15 0.83
N GLN A 326 -35.53 -13.92 0.72
CA GLN A 326 -35.19 -12.96 -0.32
C GLN A 326 -33.74 -12.44 -0.26
N LEU A 327 -33.08 -12.56 0.90
CA LEU A 327 -31.67 -12.20 1.11
C LEU A 327 -30.76 -13.45 1.11
N SER A 328 -31.18 -14.52 0.42
CA SER A 328 -30.33 -15.72 0.27
C SER A 328 -29.04 -15.36 -0.46
N GLN A 329 -27.92 -15.87 0.05
CA GLN A 329 -26.60 -15.58 -0.49
C GLN A 329 -26.07 -16.76 -1.29
N HIS A 330 -25.27 -16.42 -2.30
CA HIS A 330 -24.39 -17.35 -2.98
C HIS A 330 -23.10 -17.41 -2.20
N CYS A 331 -22.85 -18.54 -1.56
CA CYS A 331 -21.73 -18.73 -0.66
C CYS A 331 -20.67 -19.66 -1.24
N ARG A 332 -19.43 -19.44 -0.82
CA ARG A 332 -18.32 -20.33 -1.09
C ARG A 332 -17.35 -20.28 0.08
N SER A 333 -16.88 -21.46 0.50
CA SER A 333 -15.84 -21.57 1.51
C SER A 333 -14.48 -21.81 0.88
N TYR A 334 -13.45 -21.30 1.53
CA TYR A 334 -12.07 -21.58 1.19
C TYR A 334 -11.46 -22.48 2.26
N GLU A 335 -10.90 -23.63 1.85
CA GLU A 335 -10.45 -24.66 2.80
C GLU A 335 -9.01 -24.50 3.27
N LYS A 336 -8.17 -23.75 2.54
CA LYS A 336 -6.79 -23.50 2.98
C LYS A 336 -6.74 -22.57 4.18
N ARG A 337 -5.69 -22.74 4.96
CA ARG A 337 -5.40 -21.99 6.18
C ARG A 337 -4.02 -21.36 6.09
N TRP A 338 -3.70 -20.50 7.05
CA TRP A 338 -2.41 -19.83 7.09
C TRP A 338 -1.25 -20.82 7.19
N HIS A 339 -1.40 -21.92 7.95
CA HIS A 339 -0.42 -22.99 7.95
C HIS A 339 -0.15 -23.59 6.57
N ASP A 340 -1.17 -23.78 5.73
CA ASP A 340 -0.99 -24.25 4.35
C ASP A 340 -0.22 -23.22 3.51
N LEU A 341 -0.58 -21.94 3.63
CA LEU A 341 0.08 -20.85 2.91
C LEU A 341 1.54 -20.70 3.34
N PHE A 342 1.84 -20.75 4.65
CA PHE A 342 3.20 -20.68 5.16
C PHE A 342 4.06 -21.85 4.69
N ASP A 343 3.51 -23.06 4.66
CA ASP A 343 4.20 -24.22 4.10
C ASP A 343 4.41 -24.10 2.59
N ALA A 344 3.43 -23.57 1.86
CA ALA A 344 3.55 -23.29 0.44
C ALA A 344 4.62 -22.22 0.16
N PHE A 345 4.71 -21.17 0.97
CA PHE A 345 5.77 -20.16 0.87
C PHE A 345 7.13 -20.75 1.21
N ARG A 346 7.24 -21.52 2.30
CA ARG A 346 8.47 -22.18 2.74
C ARG A 346 9.04 -23.12 1.68
N THR A 347 8.20 -23.80 0.92
CA THR A 347 8.61 -24.80 -0.08
C THR A 347 8.70 -24.23 -1.50
N GLY A 348 7.81 -23.32 -1.88
CA GLY A 348 7.73 -22.73 -3.21
C GLY A 348 8.63 -21.52 -3.42
N LEU A 349 8.88 -20.71 -2.38
CA LEU A 349 9.70 -19.50 -2.49
C LEU A 349 11.17 -19.80 -2.13
N THR A 350 11.85 -20.54 -3.01
CA THR A 350 13.19 -21.10 -2.76
C THR A 350 14.29 -20.08 -2.45
N PHE A 351 14.13 -18.82 -2.88
CA PHE A 351 15.07 -17.73 -2.62
C PHE A 351 14.60 -16.75 -1.53
N LEU A 352 13.47 -17.03 -0.86
CA LEU A 352 12.98 -16.20 0.21
C LEU A 352 14.02 -16.11 1.33
N ARG A 353 14.27 -14.90 1.81
CA ARG A 353 15.22 -14.58 2.88
C ARG A 353 14.58 -13.79 4.00
N HIS A 354 13.54 -13.03 3.68
CA HIS A 354 12.85 -12.18 4.63
C HIS A 354 11.35 -12.31 4.47
N PHE A 355 10.69 -12.73 5.53
CA PHE A 355 9.24 -12.81 5.61
C PHE A 355 8.74 -11.99 6.79
N ARG A 356 7.62 -11.29 6.61
CA ARG A 356 6.86 -10.69 7.70
C ARG A 356 5.37 -10.81 7.41
N MET A 357 4.62 -11.20 8.44
CA MET A 357 3.16 -11.12 8.48
C MET A 357 2.74 -10.53 9.83
N GLY A 358 1.75 -9.64 9.82
CA GLY A 358 1.16 -9.04 11.02
C GLY A 358 0.70 -7.63 10.71
N THR A 359 0.93 -6.68 11.61
CA THR A 359 0.43 -5.30 11.44
C THR A 359 1.53 -4.25 11.61
N THR A 360 1.47 -3.18 10.82
CA THR A 360 2.18 -1.92 11.07
C THR A 360 1.34 -0.89 11.83
N CYS A 361 0.10 -1.22 12.19
CA CYS A 361 -0.90 -0.31 12.77
C CYS A 361 -1.22 0.88 11.85
N TRP A 362 -2.29 0.74 11.07
CA TRP A 362 -2.73 1.72 10.07
C TRP A 362 -3.46 2.94 10.67
N SER A 363 -3.52 3.06 12.00
CA SER A 363 -4.23 4.13 12.72
C SER A 363 -3.73 5.54 12.38
N GLU A 364 -2.44 5.68 12.09
CA GLU A 364 -1.83 6.94 11.62
C GLU A 364 -1.89 7.10 10.08
N GLY A 365 -2.75 6.32 9.42
CA GLY A 365 -2.88 6.20 7.97
C GLY A 365 -2.00 5.11 7.38
N MET A 366 -2.19 4.85 6.08
CA MET A 366 -1.56 3.70 5.42
C MET A 366 -0.03 3.72 5.56
N PRO A 367 0.59 2.59 5.94
CA PRO A 367 2.03 2.45 6.11
C PRO A 367 2.74 2.56 4.75
N PHE A 368 3.46 3.67 4.54
CA PHE A 368 4.19 3.91 3.29
C PHE A 368 5.70 3.82 3.54
N GLU A 369 6.40 2.94 2.81
CA GLU A 369 7.84 2.64 3.01
C GLU A 369 8.16 2.10 4.42
N LYS A 370 7.21 1.36 5.00
CA LYS A 370 7.28 0.78 6.35
C LYS A 370 7.18 -0.75 6.34
N GLU A 371 7.31 -1.42 5.19
CA GLU A 371 7.13 -2.87 5.03
C GLU A 371 8.04 -3.68 5.98
N ILE A 372 9.29 -3.22 6.17
CA ILE A 372 10.24 -3.85 7.09
C ILE A 372 9.89 -3.66 8.59
N LYS A 373 8.92 -2.81 8.90
CA LYS A 373 8.47 -2.49 10.27
C LYS A 373 7.21 -3.24 10.67
N ILE A 374 6.65 -4.09 9.80
CA ILE A 374 5.53 -4.97 10.16
C ILE A 374 5.91 -5.76 11.41
N ASN A 375 5.13 -5.64 12.47
CA ASN A 375 5.33 -6.43 13.67
C ASN A 375 4.85 -7.85 13.39
N ILE A 376 5.70 -8.84 13.63
CA ILE A 376 5.39 -10.23 13.27
C ILE A 376 4.39 -10.80 14.28
N GLY A 377 3.26 -11.27 13.79
CA GLY A 377 2.22 -11.91 14.60
C GLY A 377 1.04 -12.38 13.74
N LEU A 378 0.23 -13.25 14.32
CA LEU A 378 -1.02 -13.77 13.79
C LEU A 378 -2.15 -12.97 14.44
N MET A 379 -2.71 -12.04 13.66
CA MET A 379 -3.79 -11.16 14.13
C MET A 379 -5.09 -11.95 14.31
N ASN A 380 -6.01 -11.45 15.16
CA ASN A 380 -7.31 -12.08 15.37
C ASN A 380 -8.22 -12.03 14.12
N ASP A 381 -8.01 -11.05 13.25
CA ASP A 381 -8.68 -10.87 11.95
C ASP A 381 -7.95 -11.57 10.79
N ARG A 382 -6.95 -12.42 11.05
CA ARG A 382 -6.29 -13.22 10.00
C ARG A 382 -7.24 -14.19 9.30
N TYR A 383 -8.37 -14.53 9.92
CA TYR A 383 -9.50 -15.23 9.32
C TYR A 383 -10.73 -14.36 9.42
N MET A 384 -11.35 -14.08 8.28
CA MET A 384 -12.61 -13.35 8.22
C MET A 384 -13.61 -14.07 7.33
N ALA A 385 -14.89 -13.87 7.61
CA ALA A 385 -15.93 -14.12 6.63
C ALA A 385 -16.26 -12.82 5.90
N CYS A 386 -16.79 -12.92 4.67
CA CYS A 386 -17.29 -11.74 3.95
C CYS A 386 -18.72 -11.98 3.47
N TYR A 387 -19.69 -11.29 4.06
CA TYR A 387 -21.10 -11.37 3.66
C TYR A 387 -21.60 -9.98 3.25
N ASP A 388 -22.02 -9.81 2.00
CA ASP A 388 -22.58 -8.51 1.57
C ASP A 388 -23.93 -8.23 2.27
N GLY A 389 -24.21 -6.95 2.51
CA GLY A 389 -25.41 -6.52 3.25
C GLY A 389 -25.34 -6.74 4.77
N TYR A 390 -24.19 -7.13 5.33
CA TYR A 390 -23.97 -7.18 6.78
C TYR A 390 -23.31 -5.88 7.26
N GLY A 391 -23.85 -5.32 8.34
CA GLY A 391 -23.26 -4.17 9.07
C GLY A 391 -22.71 -4.58 10.44
N PRO A 392 -21.81 -3.79 11.05
CA PRO A 392 -21.28 -2.51 10.57
C PRO A 392 -20.16 -2.65 9.53
N SER A 393 -19.75 -3.88 9.21
CA SER A 393 -18.86 -4.19 8.09
C SER A 393 -19.24 -5.55 7.52
N PRO A 394 -19.20 -5.72 6.19
CA PRO A 394 -19.40 -7.01 5.53
C PRO A 394 -18.24 -7.97 5.79
N TYR A 395 -17.08 -7.47 6.19
CA TYR A 395 -15.93 -8.27 6.61
C TYR A 395 -16.01 -8.56 8.10
N ILE A 396 -16.35 -9.81 8.43
CA ILE A 396 -16.71 -10.25 9.77
C ILE A 396 -15.55 -11.03 10.39
N THR A 397 -15.11 -10.62 11.57
CA THR A 397 -14.08 -11.32 12.35
C THR A 397 -14.64 -12.54 13.08
N CYS A 398 -13.76 -13.32 13.71
CA CYS A 398 -14.09 -14.57 14.38
C CYS A 398 -15.01 -14.43 15.63
N HIS A 399 -15.46 -13.22 15.96
CA HIS A 399 -16.17 -12.90 17.22
C HIS A 399 -17.66 -12.61 17.05
N HIS A 400 -18.20 -12.80 15.85
CA HIS A 400 -19.63 -12.66 15.59
C HIS A 400 -20.40 -13.93 15.95
N THR A 401 -21.66 -13.78 16.37
CA THR A 401 -22.54 -14.93 16.61
C THR A 401 -23.03 -15.49 15.28
N TYR A 402 -22.42 -16.58 14.84
CA TYR A 402 -22.76 -17.24 13.58
C TYR A 402 -24.20 -17.75 13.56
N GLN A 403 -24.86 -17.50 12.44
CA GLN A 403 -26.15 -18.07 12.10
C GLN A 403 -25.98 -19.52 11.60
N ASP A 404 -27.07 -20.30 11.65
CA ASP A 404 -27.09 -21.71 11.22
C ASP A 404 -26.57 -21.96 9.78
N TYR A 405 -26.59 -20.93 8.92
CA TYR A 405 -26.21 -21.02 7.51
C TYR A 405 -24.80 -20.47 7.23
N GLU A 406 -24.08 -20.01 8.24
CA GLU A 406 -22.72 -19.48 8.11
C GLU A 406 -21.71 -20.54 8.54
N LYS A 407 -20.49 -20.46 8.00
CA LYS A 407 -19.43 -21.37 8.40
C LYS A 407 -18.77 -20.86 9.67
N ALA A 408 -18.52 -21.77 10.62
CA ALA A 408 -17.74 -21.48 11.81
C ALA A 408 -16.29 -21.08 11.44
N PRO A 409 -15.65 -20.21 12.24
CA PRO A 409 -14.30 -19.77 11.99
C PRO A 409 -13.32 -20.94 12.19
N PRO A 410 -12.19 -20.95 11.49
CA PRO A 410 -11.18 -21.98 11.68
C PRO A 410 -10.59 -21.97 13.10
N GLU A 411 -10.56 -23.13 13.74
CA GLU A 411 -9.87 -23.36 15.02
C GLU A 411 -8.49 -24.00 14.75
N CYS A 412 -7.52 -23.21 14.27
CA CYS A 412 -6.20 -23.72 13.87
C CYS A 412 -5.03 -22.82 14.27
N ASP A 413 -5.16 -22.11 15.39
CA ASP A 413 -4.17 -21.17 15.93
C ASP A 413 -2.81 -21.85 16.17
N GLU A 414 -2.82 -23.07 16.71
CA GLU A 414 -1.61 -23.83 17.01
C GLU A 414 -0.87 -24.24 15.73
N GLU A 415 -1.60 -24.73 14.74
CA GLU A 415 -1.08 -25.12 13.43
C GLU A 415 -0.47 -23.91 12.71
N ASP A 416 -1.19 -22.79 12.67
CA ASP A 416 -0.75 -21.54 12.05
C ASP A 416 0.54 -21.03 12.72
N ARG A 417 0.56 -20.98 14.06
CA ARG A 417 1.72 -20.53 14.83
C ARG A 417 2.92 -21.43 14.59
N ASN A 418 2.72 -22.74 14.59
CA ASN A 418 3.81 -23.69 14.37
C ASN A 418 4.35 -23.60 12.93
N ALA A 419 3.48 -23.48 11.93
CA ALA A 419 3.89 -23.29 10.54
C ALA A 419 4.63 -21.95 10.33
N LEU A 420 4.16 -20.86 10.95
CA LEU A 420 4.85 -19.56 10.92
C LEU A 420 6.26 -19.67 11.54
N ARG A 421 6.39 -20.30 12.71
CA ARG A 421 7.71 -20.55 13.34
C ARG A 421 8.62 -21.37 12.44
N LEU A 422 8.09 -22.41 11.78
CA LEU A 422 8.86 -23.24 10.85
C LEU A 422 9.35 -22.43 9.65
N LEU A 423 8.51 -21.58 9.07
CA LEU A 423 8.89 -20.66 8.00
C LEU A 423 9.99 -19.71 8.48
N LEU A 424 9.78 -18.97 9.57
CA LEU A 424 10.79 -18.03 10.11
C LEU A 424 12.11 -18.72 10.42
N LYS A 425 12.07 -19.92 11.01
CA LYS A 425 13.26 -20.74 11.29
C LYS A 425 14.01 -21.12 10.02
N SER A 426 13.31 -21.51 8.95
CA SER A 426 13.95 -21.81 7.66
C SER A 426 14.67 -20.61 7.05
N LEU A 427 14.22 -19.40 7.38
CA LEU A 427 14.81 -18.13 6.94
C LEU A 427 15.88 -17.61 7.89
N SER A 428 16.15 -18.30 9.00
CA SER A 428 17.01 -17.82 10.10
C SER A 428 16.54 -16.47 10.68
N GLN A 429 15.23 -16.22 10.66
CA GLN A 429 14.60 -15.04 11.24
C GLN A 429 14.04 -15.36 12.63
N GLY A 430 14.24 -14.44 13.57
CA GLY A 430 13.56 -14.45 14.85
C GLY A 430 12.33 -13.54 14.83
N ALA A 431 11.42 -13.77 15.75
CA ALA A 431 10.34 -12.86 16.07
C ALA A 431 10.39 -12.54 17.58
N PRO A 432 9.98 -11.34 18.00
CA PRO A 432 9.89 -10.99 19.42
C PRO A 432 8.87 -11.88 20.14
N ASP A 433 9.15 -12.21 21.41
CA ASP A 433 8.26 -13.03 22.24
C ASP A 433 6.92 -12.32 22.52
N SER A 434 6.95 -10.99 22.67
CA SER A 434 5.75 -10.16 22.77
C SER A 434 5.97 -8.74 22.28
N TRP A 435 4.90 -8.06 21.90
CA TRP A 435 4.88 -6.64 21.54
C TRP A 435 3.48 -6.06 21.58
N SER A 436 3.39 -4.73 21.63
CA SER A 436 2.13 -3.98 21.58
C SER A 436 2.22 -2.82 20.61
N VAL A 437 1.19 -2.58 19.80
CA VAL A 437 1.10 -1.41 18.91
C VAL A 437 -0.36 -0.98 18.74
N GLY A 438 -0.64 0.31 18.94
CA GLY A 438 -2.02 0.80 18.94
C GLY A 438 -2.85 0.11 20.01
N TYR A 439 -3.88 -0.62 19.58
CA TYR A 439 -4.78 -1.43 20.42
C TYR A 439 -4.51 -2.94 20.28
N ARG A 440 -3.37 -3.34 19.71
CA ARG A 440 -3.00 -4.76 19.53
C ARG A 440 -1.96 -5.14 20.56
N GLU A 441 -2.14 -6.29 21.17
CA GLU A 441 -1.18 -6.93 22.07
C GLU A 441 -0.92 -8.32 21.53
N VAL A 442 0.34 -8.67 21.28
CA VAL A 442 0.72 -9.97 20.75
C VAL A 442 1.65 -10.64 21.73
N GLU A 443 1.29 -11.84 22.15
CA GLU A 443 2.11 -12.74 22.95
C GLU A 443 2.28 -14.07 22.23
N ASP A 444 3.51 -14.54 22.16
CA ASP A 444 3.85 -15.80 21.50
C ASP A 444 3.31 -15.89 20.04
N LEU A 445 3.45 -14.78 19.31
CA LEU A 445 2.94 -14.58 17.94
C LEU A 445 1.42 -14.57 17.79
N LEU A 446 0.63 -14.70 18.85
CA LEU A 446 -0.84 -14.62 18.77
C LEU A 446 -1.31 -13.28 19.32
N ASP A 447 -2.24 -12.66 18.62
CA ASP A 447 -2.94 -11.46 19.10
C ASP A 447 -3.86 -11.82 20.27
N THR A 448 -3.58 -11.23 21.43
CA THR A 448 -4.28 -11.46 22.69
C THR A 448 -5.28 -10.36 22.98
N ASP A 449 -5.26 -9.23 22.26
CA ASP A 449 -6.28 -8.19 22.45
C ASP A 449 -7.54 -8.55 21.64
N TYR A 450 -8.64 -8.66 22.37
CA TYR A 450 -9.95 -9.03 21.87
C TYR A 450 -10.81 -7.76 21.83
N ARG A 451 -10.83 -7.05 20.71
CA ARG A 451 -11.71 -5.91 20.51
C ARG A 451 -12.60 -6.08 19.30
#